data_AF-A0A2H3C5B1-F1
#
_entry.id   AF-A0A2H3C5B1-F1
#
_cell.length_a   1.000
_cell.length_b   1.000
_cell.length_c   1.000
_cell.angle_alpha   90.00
_cell.angle_beta   90.00
_cell.angle_gamma   90.00
#
_symmetry.space_group_name_H-M   'P 1'
#
loop_
_entity.id
_entity.type
_entity.pdbx_description
1 polymer ?
#
loop_
_entity_poly.entity_id
_entity_poly.type
_entity_poly.pdbx_seq_one_letter_code
_entity_poly.pdbx_strand_id
1 'polypeptide(L)'
;MNVLWLVLALHLSITGTCSSAISNVTCPPSYSWAENDCDQTPCEVAAYLISQCTNEPFTLDPLPADTHYVGPTSPQDANECECSSVVYSLVSACAVCQERNWLKWDVWRTNCSIIYYSVFPKNIPIQTTVPVWAYINYTDLDEFNPSSAQSLASEKLPDSSFVPESTSTTSSFTVTTATATTTSSSSSSSSTITTRTAMTTAADSPSPTKTTNEKDVESTVRSRTISIFIWIVVGLVAILGLSISSVCLTRRWRRYREDRLLNQRYHAVHSRENSQPEEMKELVRTTAESSRISIPSMIPYVFLPL
;
A
#
# COMPACT_ATOMS: atom_id res chain seq x y z
N MET A 1 7.06 -25.34 -28.10
CA MET A 1 7.35 -23.91 -27.80
C MET A 1 6.06 -23.11 -27.99
N ASN A 2 5.01 -23.36 -27.19
CA ASN A 2 4.84 -23.08 -25.76
C ASN A 2 4.18 -21.72 -25.51
N VAL A 3 2.98 -21.52 -26.08
CA VAL A 3 2.05 -20.44 -25.68
C VAL A 3 1.81 -20.46 -24.16
N LEU A 4 1.82 -21.66 -23.55
CA LEU A 4 1.77 -21.85 -22.09
C LEU A 4 2.88 -21.09 -21.32
N TRP A 5 4.09 -20.99 -21.89
CA TRP A 5 5.20 -20.22 -21.28
C TRP A 5 4.99 -18.70 -21.41
N LEU A 6 4.43 -18.24 -22.53
CA LEU A 6 4.10 -16.82 -22.71
C LEU A 6 2.97 -16.38 -21.77
N VAL A 7 1.95 -17.23 -21.54
CA VAL A 7 0.87 -16.94 -20.59
C VAL A 7 1.35 -16.97 -19.14
N LEU A 8 2.25 -17.90 -18.77
CA LEU A 8 2.89 -17.92 -17.46
C LEU A 8 3.78 -16.70 -17.22
N ALA A 9 4.61 -16.31 -18.20
CA ALA A 9 5.43 -15.11 -18.11
C ALA A 9 4.58 -13.83 -18.01
N LEU A 10 3.55 -13.69 -18.85
CA LEU A 10 2.69 -12.51 -18.87
C LEU A 10 1.86 -12.36 -17.57
N HIS A 11 1.43 -13.46 -16.95
CA HIS A 11 0.77 -13.39 -15.64
C HIS A 11 1.72 -13.08 -14.47
N LEU A 12 3.00 -13.44 -14.57
CA LEU A 12 3.99 -13.13 -13.53
C LEU A 12 4.51 -11.68 -13.59
N SER A 13 4.31 -10.98 -14.71
CA SER A 13 4.85 -9.62 -14.94
C SER A 13 3.90 -8.47 -14.56
N ILE A 14 2.65 -8.72 -14.15
CA ILE A 14 1.64 -7.66 -13.95
C ILE A 14 1.32 -7.40 -12.47
N THR A 15 1.61 -8.34 -11.57
CA THR A 15 1.58 -8.06 -10.14
C THR A 15 2.91 -7.45 -9.70
N GLY A 16 2.97 -6.12 -9.59
CA GLY A 16 4.02 -5.48 -8.78
C GLY A 16 3.93 -6.02 -7.36
N THR A 17 4.87 -6.88 -6.98
CA THR A 17 4.86 -7.50 -5.65
C THR A 17 5.54 -6.56 -4.67
N CYS A 18 4.72 -5.80 -3.94
CA CYS A 18 5.08 -5.28 -2.63
C CYS A 18 5.77 -6.41 -1.83
N SER A 19 6.98 -6.16 -1.37
CA SER A 19 7.74 -7.06 -0.51
C SER A 19 8.03 -6.31 0.77
N SER A 20 7.82 -6.90 1.95
CA SER A 20 8.33 -6.28 3.18
C SER A 20 9.85 -6.13 3.10
N ALA A 21 10.36 -5.00 3.57
CA ALA A 21 11.80 -4.85 3.78
C ALA A 21 12.21 -5.65 5.01
N ILE A 22 13.52 -5.88 5.18
CA ILE A 22 14.03 -6.30 6.49
C ILE A 22 14.14 -5.05 7.35
N SER A 23 13.10 -4.80 8.16
CA SER A 23 13.19 -3.91 9.31
C SER A 23 13.09 -4.74 10.59
N ASN A 24 13.95 -4.47 11.55
CA ASN A 24 13.84 -5.03 12.90
C ASN A 24 12.88 -4.21 13.79
N VAL A 25 12.26 -3.17 13.25
CA VAL A 25 11.32 -2.28 13.95
C VAL A 25 9.89 -2.72 13.70
N THR A 26 9.12 -2.90 14.78
CA THR A 26 7.68 -3.16 14.73
C THR A 26 6.92 -1.96 15.29
N CYS A 27 6.11 -1.32 14.46
CA CYS A 27 5.23 -0.23 14.90
C CYS A 27 3.98 -0.76 15.62
N PRO A 28 3.41 -0.01 16.59
CA PRO A 28 2.13 -0.36 17.21
C PRO A 28 0.97 -0.17 16.22
N PRO A 29 -0.16 -0.90 16.34
CA PRO A 29 -1.31 -0.79 15.42
C PRO A 29 -1.98 0.59 15.37
N SER A 30 -1.68 1.48 16.32
CA SER A 30 -2.08 2.90 16.28
C SER A 30 -1.36 3.70 15.20
N TYR A 31 -0.28 3.17 14.63
CA TYR A 31 0.56 3.83 13.63
C TYR A 31 0.28 3.38 12.18
N SER A 32 -0.73 2.55 11.94
CA SER A 32 -1.08 2.06 10.59
C SER A 32 -1.52 3.16 9.62
N TRP A 33 -1.83 4.36 10.11
CA TRP A 33 -2.04 5.53 9.27
C TRP A 33 -0.79 5.92 8.45
N ALA A 34 0.40 5.56 8.92
CA ALA A 34 1.67 5.86 8.27
C ALA A 34 2.15 4.74 7.34
N GLU A 35 1.41 3.64 7.24
CA GLU A 35 1.68 2.58 6.27
C GLU A 35 1.41 3.06 4.84
N ASN A 36 2.14 2.49 3.89
CA ASN A 36 1.97 2.76 2.47
C ASN A 36 0.97 1.78 1.81
N ASP A 37 0.64 1.98 0.53
CA ASP A 37 -0.25 1.10 -0.26
C ASP A 37 0.21 -0.39 -0.27
N CYS A 38 1.49 -0.63 0.02
CA CYS A 38 2.14 -1.94 0.16
C CYS A 38 2.03 -2.59 1.55
N ASP A 39 1.29 -2.02 2.51
CA ASP A 39 1.24 -2.44 3.94
C ASP A 39 2.63 -2.40 4.64
N GLN A 40 3.53 -1.50 4.21
CA GLN A 40 4.87 -1.33 4.81
C GLN A 40 4.89 -0.17 5.79
N THR A 41 5.57 -0.38 6.92
CA THR A 41 5.84 0.67 7.92
C THR A 41 6.76 1.76 7.36
N PRO A 42 6.73 2.99 7.91
CA PRO A 42 7.67 4.05 7.50
C PRO A 42 9.15 3.65 7.66
N CYS A 43 9.46 2.74 8.58
CA CYS A 43 10.79 2.16 8.75
C CYS A 43 11.23 1.30 7.54
N GLU A 44 10.34 0.45 7.04
CA GLU A 44 10.62 -0.39 5.86
C GLU A 44 10.75 0.46 4.58
N VAL A 45 9.88 1.46 4.40
CA VAL A 45 9.94 2.38 3.25
C VAL A 45 11.24 3.19 3.29
N ALA A 46 11.62 3.75 4.45
CA ALA A 46 12.90 4.44 4.61
C ALA A 46 14.10 3.54 4.26
N ALA A 47 14.10 2.29 4.72
CA ALA A 47 15.16 1.33 4.41
C ALA A 47 15.25 1.03 2.91
N TYR A 48 14.11 0.86 2.23
CA TYR A 48 14.08 0.74 0.77
C TYR A 48 14.66 1.96 0.07
N LEU A 49 14.29 3.19 0.47
CA LEU A 49 14.78 4.40 -0.16
C LEU A 49 16.29 4.60 0.05
N ILE A 50 16.81 4.40 1.27
CA ILE A 50 18.25 4.54 1.57
C ILE A 50 19.09 3.53 0.76
N SER A 51 18.62 2.29 0.60
CA SER A 51 19.32 1.27 -0.20
C SER A 51 19.57 1.67 -1.66
N GLN A 52 18.80 2.63 -2.21
CA GLN A 52 18.99 3.10 -3.60
C GLN A 52 20.21 3.99 -3.80
N CYS A 53 20.80 4.51 -2.71
CA CYS A 53 22.04 5.29 -2.79
C CYS A 53 23.30 4.45 -2.61
N THR A 54 23.23 3.36 -1.84
CA THR A 54 24.35 2.44 -1.64
C THR A 54 24.39 1.32 -2.70
N ASN A 55 23.24 0.97 -3.30
CA ASN A 55 23.03 -0.27 -4.05
C ASN A 55 23.24 -1.55 -3.22
N GLU A 56 23.25 -1.42 -1.90
CA GLU A 56 23.43 -2.50 -0.93
C GLU A 56 22.21 -2.59 -0.01
N PRO A 57 21.88 -3.79 0.53
CA PRO A 57 20.80 -3.93 1.50
C PRO A 57 21.01 -3.01 2.71
N PHE A 58 19.99 -2.21 3.02
CA PHE A 58 19.98 -1.34 4.20
C PHE A 58 18.91 -1.80 5.18
N THR A 59 19.16 -1.62 6.48
CA THR A 59 18.24 -1.98 7.56
C THR A 59 18.23 -0.84 8.57
N LEU A 60 17.05 -0.36 8.95
CA LEU A 60 16.91 0.51 10.11
C LEU A 60 16.83 -0.37 11.37
N ASP A 61 17.82 -0.21 12.24
CA ASP A 61 17.85 -0.87 13.54
C ASP A 61 16.94 -0.16 14.56
N PRO A 62 16.42 -0.89 15.58
CA PRO A 62 15.60 -0.30 16.62
C PRO A 62 16.39 0.68 17.50
N LEU A 63 15.77 1.81 17.81
CA LEU A 63 16.36 2.84 18.65
C LEU A 63 16.28 2.48 20.15
N PRO A 64 17.41 2.53 20.89
CA PRO A 64 17.41 2.57 22.35
C PRO A 64 16.51 3.67 22.94
N ALA A 65 16.19 3.59 24.23
CA ALA A 65 15.43 4.66 24.89
C ALA A 65 16.17 6.01 24.79
N ASP A 66 15.40 7.09 24.66
CA ASP A 66 15.88 8.49 24.58
C ASP A 66 16.84 8.85 23.42
N THR A 67 17.06 7.94 22.46
CA THR A 67 17.85 8.21 21.26
C THR A 67 16.99 8.59 20.05
N HIS A 68 17.66 8.92 18.94
CA HIS A 68 17.09 9.33 17.65
C HIS A 68 17.95 8.78 16.51
N TYR A 69 17.38 8.67 15.31
CA TYR A 69 18.17 8.46 14.10
C TYR A 69 18.92 9.74 13.74
N VAL A 70 20.15 9.59 13.23
CA VAL A 70 21.01 10.70 12.79
C VAL A 70 21.03 10.77 11.26
N GLY A 71 21.14 12.00 10.75
CA GLY A 71 21.51 12.23 9.35
C GLY A 71 23.02 12.04 9.13
N PRO A 72 23.55 12.42 7.96
CA PRO A 72 24.96 12.26 7.64
C PRO A 72 25.87 12.96 8.67
N THR A 73 26.84 12.22 9.22
CA THR A 73 27.74 12.73 10.27
C THR A 73 28.93 13.52 9.71
N SER A 74 29.30 13.30 8.45
CA SER A 74 30.27 14.09 7.70
C SER A 74 29.78 14.41 6.28
N PRO A 75 30.35 15.43 5.60
CA PRO A 75 30.04 15.71 4.20
C PRO A 75 30.49 14.61 3.22
N GLN A 76 31.37 13.69 3.66
CA GLN A 76 31.85 12.56 2.86
C GLN A 76 30.88 11.37 2.89
N ASP A 77 30.14 11.21 3.99
CA ASP A 77 29.13 10.15 4.15
C ASP A 77 27.77 10.55 3.54
N ALA A 78 27.54 11.86 3.41
CA ALA A 78 26.29 12.44 2.90
C ALA A 78 26.00 12.02 1.45
N ASN A 79 24.89 11.30 1.26
CA ASN A 79 24.36 10.93 -0.06
C ASN A 79 23.01 11.60 -0.36
N GLU A 80 22.62 11.58 -1.64
CA GLU A 80 21.40 12.25 -2.12
C GLU A 80 20.09 11.69 -1.51
N CYS A 81 20.06 10.44 -1.07
CA CYS A 81 18.89 9.85 -0.41
C CYS A 81 18.73 10.41 1.01
N GLU A 82 19.79 10.39 1.82
CA GLU A 82 19.75 10.94 3.19
C GLU A 82 19.54 12.46 3.21
N CYS A 83 19.97 13.16 2.15
CA CYS A 83 19.75 14.58 1.94
C CYS A 83 18.39 14.93 1.29
N SER A 84 17.51 13.93 1.10
CA SER A 84 16.10 14.12 0.74
C SER A 84 15.22 14.31 1.96
N SER A 85 14.35 15.32 1.93
CA SER A 85 13.39 15.53 3.00
C SER A 85 12.32 14.44 3.07
N VAL A 86 12.17 13.64 2.01
CA VAL A 86 11.29 12.47 1.96
C VAL A 86 11.81 11.35 2.87
N VAL A 87 13.11 11.07 2.81
CA VAL A 87 13.77 10.10 3.70
C VAL A 87 13.72 10.60 5.14
N TYR A 88 13.97 11.89 5.38
CA TYR A 88 13.83 12.48 6.71
C TYR A 88 12.42 12.32 7.30
N SER A 89 11.35 12.57 6.53
CA SER A 89 9.97 12.35 6.98
C SER A 89 9.73 10.89 7.39
N LEU A 90 10.17 9.93 6.57
CA LEU A 90 9.98 8.50 6.83
C LEU A 90 10.79 8.02 8.05
N VAL A 91 12.04 8.45 8.18
CA VAL A 91 12.90 8.11 9.33
C VAL A 91 12.38 8.75 10.62
N SER A 92 11.88 10.00 10.56
CA SER A 92 11.26 10.67 11.71
C SER A 92 9.98 9.97 12.14
N ALA A 93 9.10 9.60 11.19
CA ALA A 93 7.91 8.80 11.48
C ALA A 93 8.26 7.40 12.04
N CYS A 94 9.37 6.79 11.58
CA CYS A 94 9.89 5.54 12.13
C CYS A 94 10.34 5.69 13.60
N ALA A 95 10.98 6.81 13.97
CA ALA A 95 11.31 7.10 15.37
C ALA A 95 10.05 7.34 16.22
N VAL A 96 9.07 8.09 15.69
CA VAL A 96 7.78 8.32 16.37
C VAL A 96 7.03 7.01 16.60
N CYS A 97 6.98 6.09 15.63
CA CYS A 97 6.32 4.79 15.81
C CYS A 97 6.98 3.92 16.90
N GLN A 98 8.27 4.13 17.16
CA GLN A 98 9.02 3.46 18.23
C GLN A 98 8.85 4.12 19.60
N GLU A 99 8.11 5.22 19.71
CA GLU A 99 8.05 6.09 20.89
C GLU A 99 9.45 6.64 21.22
N ARG A 100 10.09 7.29 20.24
CA ARG A 100 11.43 7.89 20.33
C ARG A 100 11.45 9.32 19.79
N ASN A 101 12.54 10.01 20.11
CA ASN A 101 12.81 11.36 19.61
C ASN A 101 13.28 11.30 18.15
N TRP A 102 13.04 12.38 17.42
CA TRP A 102 13.55 12.62 16.07
C TRP A 102 14.41 13.89 16.07
N LEU A 103 15.30 14.03 15.09
CA LEU A 103 16.05 15.27 14.90
C LEU A 103 15.19 16.32 14.21
N LYS A 104 15.52 17.59 14.47
CA LYS A 104 15.12 18.73 13.64
C LYS A 104 15.75 18.63 12.26
N TRP A 105 15.06 19.14 11.24
CA TRP A 105 15.51 19.11 9.85
C TRP A 105 16.83 19.85 9.68
N ASP A 106 17.02 21.03 10.28
CA ASP A 106 18.29 21.77 10.18
C ASP A 106 19.49 21.01 10.76
N VAL A 107 19.25 20.22 11.82
CA VAL A 107 20.29 19.35 12.41
C VAL A 107 20.55 18.15 11.51
N TRP A 108 19.50 17.44 11.07
CA TRP A 108 19.60 16.28 10.17
C TRP A 108 20.42 16.59 8.92
N ARG A 109 20.17 17.75 8.32
CA ARG A 109 20.74 18.16 7.03
C ARG A 109 22.10 18.86 7.10
N THR A 110 22.69 19.02 8.28
CA THR A 110 23.86 19.89 8.50
C THR A 110 25.05 19.58 7.55
N ASN A 111 25.26 18.32 7.20
CA ASN A 111 26.35 17.89 6.30
C ASN A 111 25.94 17.76 4.81
N CYS A 112 24.69 18.08 4.45
CA CYS A 112 24.18 17.95 3.09
C CYS A 112 24.53 19.16 2.21
N SER A 113 25.40 18.94 1.21
CA SER A 113 25.79 19.96 0.23
C SER A 113 24.70 20.27 -0.82
N ILE A 114 23.88 19.28 -1.16
CA ILE A 114 22.72 19.40 -2.06
C ILE A 114 21.49 18.91 -1.29
N ILE A 115 20.33 19.52 -1.55
CA ILE A 115 19.09 19.31 -0.81
C ILE A 115 17.98 18.91 -1.77
N TYR A 116 17.22 17.89 -1.43
CA TYR A 116 16.03 17.49 -2.18
C TYR A 116 14.77 17.69 -1.33
N TYR A 117 14.24 18.91 -1.36
CA TYR A 117 12.97 19.27 -0.72
C TYR A 117 11.80 18.63 -1.45
N SER A 118 10.95 17.89 -0.74
CA SER A 118 9.74 17.25 -1.28
C SER A 118 9.97 16.41 -2.55
N VAL A 119 11.18 15.86 -2.72
CA VAL A 119 11.60 15.05 -3.86
C VAL A 119 12.55 13.97 -3.37
N PHE A 120 12.33 12.73 -3.82
CA PHE A 120 13.31 11.65 -3.69
C PHE A 120 14.10 11.55 -5.01
N PRO A 121 15.45 11.65 -5.02
CA PRO A 121 16.23 11.81 -6.25
C PRO A 121 16.53 10.51 -7.00
N LYS A 122 16.27 9.34 -6.41
CA LYS A 122 16.39 8.03 -7.06
C LYS A 122 15.03 7.50 -7.53
N ASN A 123 15.06 6.49 -8.39
CA ASN A 123 13.86 5.72 -8.71
C ASN A 123 13.37 4.97 -7.46
N ILE A 124 12.07 5.04 -7.18
CA ILE A 124 11.43 4.27 -6.10
C ILE A 124 11.45 2.77 -6.49
N PRO A 125 11.92 1.85 -5.63
CA PRO A 125 11.93 0.41 -5.94
C PRO A 125 10.54 -0.14 -6.23
N ILE A 126 10.42 -1.09 -7.17
CA ILE A 126 9.14 -1.77 -7.48
C ILE A 126 8.55 -2.55 -6.28
N GLN A 127 9.36 -2.80 -5.25
CA GLN A 127 8.97 -3.47 -4.01
C GLN A 127 8.27 -2.54 -3.01
N THR A 128 8.26 -1.21 -3.21
CA THR A 128 7.74 -0.23 -2.25
C THR A 128 6.98 0.91 -2.94
N THR A 129 6.20 1.64 -2.15
CA THR A 129 5.58 2.92 -2.53
C THR A 129 5.90 3.96 -1.46
N VAL A 130 5.91 5.24 -1.83
CA VAL A 130 6.21 6.34 -0.90
C VAL A 130 4.93 7.12 -0.62
N PRO A 131 4.44 7.14 0.64
CA PRO A 131 3.25 7.87 1.02
C PRO A 131 3.32 9.36 0.72
N VAL A 132 2.20 9.95 0.31
CA VAL A 132 2.11 11.39 0.00
C VAL A 132 2.52 12.27 1.19
N TRP A 133 2.22 11.83 2.42
CA TRP A 133 2.62 12.56 3.64
C TRP A 133 4.15 12.63 3.83
N ALA A 134 4.95 11.75 3.21
CA ALA A 134 6.41 11.82 3.31
C ALA A 134 6.98 13.02 2.54
N TYR A 135 6.24 13.55 1.56
CA TYR A 135 6.64 14.67 0.70
C TYR A 135 6.38 16.05 1.32
N ILE A 136 6.15 16.15 2.64
CA ILE A 136 6.10 17.43 3.38
C ILE A 136 7.33 18.29 3.03
N ASN A 137 7.07 19.59 2.85
CA ASN A 137 8.09 20.56 2.46
C ASN A 137 8.67 21.26 3.70
N TYR A 138 9.99 21.21 3.83
CA TYR A 138 10.75 21.78 4.94
C TYR A 138 11.55 23.03 4.56
N THR A 139 11.12 23.78 3.53
CA THR A 139 11.69 25.11 3.24
C THR A 139 11.41 26.09 4.38
N ASP A 140 10.20 26.04 4.96
CA ASP A 140 9.75 26.92 6.04
C ASP A 140 9.44 26.16 7.36
N LEU A 141 9.78 24.86 7.43
CA LEU A 141 9.58 23.99 8.59
C LEU A 141 10.90 23.36 9.03
N ASP A 142 11.22 23.43 10.33
CA ASP A 142 12.43 22.84 10.92
C ASP A 142 12.17 21.47 11.58
N GLU A 143 10.95 20.94 11.57
CA GLU A 143 10.66 19.71 12.31
C GLU A 143 9.53 18.86 11.70
N PHE A 144 9.69 17.54 11.73
CA PHE A 144 8.61 16.60 11.42
C PHE A 144 7.43 16.79 12.40
N ASN A 145 6.22 16.94 11.85
CA ASN A 145 4.99 17.04 12.63
C ASN A 145 4.11 15.79 12.38
N PRO A 146 4.02 14.85 13.35
CA PRO A 146 3.23 13.64 13.19
C PRO A 146 1.75 13.89 12.89
N SER A 147 1.15 14.93 13.50
CA SER A 147 -0.26 15.27 13.29
C SER A 147 -0.52 15.81 11.88
N SER A 148 0.40 16.61 11.33
CA SER A 148 0.31 17.09 9.95
C SER A 148 0.46 15.95 8.95
N ALA A 149 1.44 15.05 9.16
CA ALA A 149 1.60 13.85 8.36
C ALA A 149 0.35 12.95 8.40
N GLN A 150 -0.22 12.74 9.58
CA GLN A 150 -1.44 11.97 9.76
C GLN A 150 -2.67 12.61 9.09
N SER A 151 -2.77 13.95 9.08
CA SER A 151 -3.84 14.63 8.33
C SER A 151 -3.72 14.40 6.83
N LEU A 152 -2.51 14.47 6.26
CA LEU A 152 -2.28 14.19 4.83
C LEU A 152 -2.57 12.73 4.48
N ALA A 153 -2.17 11.79 5.34
CA ALA A 153 -2.52 10.37 5.17
C ALA A 153 -4.04 10.13 5.15
N SER A 154 -4.81 10.92 5.91
CA SER A 154 -6.27 10.81 5.95
C SER A 154 -6.97 11.23 4.65
N GLU A 155 -6.30 11.97 3.77
CA GLU A 155 -6.83 12.37 2.45
C GLU A 155 -6.86 11.21 1.44
N LYS A 156 -6.14 10.11 1.71
CA LYS A 156 -6.07 8.90 0.86
C LYS A 156 -5.66 9.19 -0.59
N LEU A 157 -4.72 10.13 -0.75
CA LEU A 157 -4.06 10.39 -2.02
C LEU A 157 -3.14 9.20 -2.39
N PRO A 158 -3.00 8.87 -3.69
CA PRO A 158 -2.23 7.70 -4.14
C PRO A 158 -0.74 7.88 -3.89
N ASP A 159 -0.07 6.80 -3.48
CA ASP A 159 1.37 6.83 -3.22
C ASP A 159 2.21 7.01 -4.48
N SER A 160 3.39 7.61 -4.31
CA SER A 160 4.41 7.63 -5.36
C SER A 160 5.02 6.25 -5.53
N SER A 161 5.06 5.75 -6.77
CA SER A 161 5.49 4.39 -7.13
C SER A 161 6.69 4.42 -8.08
N PHE A 162 7.28 3.26 -8.36
CA PHE A 162 8.26 3.11 -9.45
C PHE A 162 7.69 3.64 -10.77
N VAL A 163 8.37 4.64 -11.35
CA VAL A 163 8.15 5.08 -12.74
C VAL A 163 9.28 4.50 -13.59
N PRO A 164 9.00 3.61 -14.55
CA PRO A 164 10.04 3.13 -15.45
C PRO A 164 10.56 4.30 -16.29
N GLU A 165 11.89 4.49 -16.28
CA GLU A 165 12.58 5.50 -17.07
C GLU A 165 12.30 5.27 -18.57
N SER A 166 11.28 5.98 -19.05
CA SER A 166 10.82 5.92 -20.43
C SER A 166 11.49 7.05 -21.20
N THR A 167 12.17 6.68 -22.28
CA THR A 167 13.02 7.58 -23.08
C THR A 167 12.32 8.89 -23.39
N SER A 168 12.93 10.01 -22.98
CA SER A 168 12.33 11.34 -23.00
C SER A 168 12.07 11.85 -24.42
N THR A 169 10.86 11.59 -24.93
CA THR A 169 10.31 12.34 -26.06
C THR A 169 9.64 13.60 -25.52
N THR A 170 10.27 14.76 -25.73
CA THR A 170 9.73 16.06 -25.35
C THR A 170 8.30 16.25 -25.87
N SER A 171 7.34 16.44 -24.96
CA SER A 171 5.99 16.92 -25.31
C SER A 171 5.52 17.92 -24.26
N SER A 172 5.70 19.18 -24.61
CA SER A 172 5.11 20.33 -23.91
C SER A 172 3.59 20.31 -24.05
N PHE A 173 2.87 20.29 -22.94
CA PHE A 173 1.40 20.38 -22.94
C PHE A 173 0.94 21.84 -22.94
N THR A 174 0.47 22.31 -24.09
CA THR A 174 -0.32 23.55 -24.20
C THR A 174 -1.74 23.30 -23.70
N VAL A 175 -2.24 24.15 -22.80
CA VAL A 175 -3.61 24.09 -22.27
C VAL A 175 -4.61 24.59 -23.31
N THR A 176 -5.62 23.78 -23.67
CA THR A 176 -6.85 24.29 -24.30
C THR A 176 -8.10 23.55 -23.83
N THR A 177 -9.07 24.32 -23.35
CA THR A 177 -10.39 23.90 -22.86
C THR A 177 -11.35 23.54 -24.00
N ALA A 178 -12.19 22.51 -23.83
CA ALA A 178 -13.44 22.34 -24.60
C ALA A 178 -14.49 21.51 -23.83
N THR A 179 -15.77 21.76 -24.10
CA THR A 179 -16.91 21.31 -23.27
C THR A 179 -17.99 20.62 -24.12
N ALA A 180 -18.72 19.69 -23.50
CA ALA A 180 -20.09 19.21 -23.83
C ALA A 180 -20.36 18.14 -24.93
N THR A 181 -20.99 17.06 -24.46
CA THR A 181 -22.15 16.32 -25.03
C THR A 181 -22.08 15.58 -26.37
N THR A 182 -22.39 14.27 -26.33
CA THR A 182 -23.69 13.74 -26.82
C THR A 182 -23.89 12.28 -26.37
N THR A 183 -25.15 11.91 -26.06
CA THR A 183 -25.52 10.57 -25.54
C THR A 183 -26.53 9.92 -26.47
N SER A 184 -26.24 8.69 -26.92
CA SER A 184 -27.09 7.91 -27.83
C SER A 184 -27.88 6.83 -27.11
N SER A 185 -29.09 6.54 -27.60
CA SER A 185 -30.14 5.77 -26.93
C SER A 185 -30.45 4.40 -27.58
N SER A 186 -30.95 3.44 -26.76
CA SER A 186 -31.89 2.33 -27.11
C SER A 186 -31.45 1.30 -28.19
N SER A 187 -31.90 0.04 -28.29
CA SER A 187 -32.91 -0.83 -27.60
C SER A 187 -32.61 -2.31 -28.00
N SER A 188 -32.81 -3.36 -27.18
CA SER A 188 -34.04 -4.19 -27.00
C SER A 188 -34.51 -4.92 -28.31
N SER A 189 -34.98 -6.19 -28.40
CA SER A 189 -35.49 -7.20 -27.43
C SER A 189 -35.63 -8.64 -28.05
N SER A 190 -35.84 -9.67 -27.20
CA SER A 190 -36.73 -10.87 -27.39
C SER A 190 -36.43 -11.93 -28.49
N SER A 191 -36.93 -13.19 -28.52
CA SER A 191 -37.90 -14.03 -27.76
C SER A 191 -37.44 -15.53 -27.82
N THR A 192 -37.64 -16.49 -26.89
CA THR A 192 -38.82 -17.13 -26.22
C THR A 192 -39.44 -18.35 -26.96
N ILE A 193 -39.94 -19.35 -26.17
CA ILE A 193 -40.88 -20.49 -26.47
C ILE A 193 -40.23 -21.91 -26.55
N THR A 194 -40.33 -22.81 -25.53
CA THR A 194 -41.37 -23.86 -25.21
C THR A 194 -41.40 -25.03 -26.24
N THR A 195 -41.30 -26.35 -25.93
CA THR A 195 -42.29 -27.17 -25.18
C THR A 195 -41.85 -28.65 -24.91
N ARG A 196 -42.11 -29.14 -23.69
CA ARG A 196 -42.47 -30.49 -23.17
C ARG A 196 -42.60 -31.72 -24.13
N THR A 197 -42.15 -32.92 -23.71
CA THR A 197 -42.93 -34.19 -23.45
C THR A 197 -42.01 -35.42 -23.21
N ALA A 198 -42.51 -36.49 -22.56
CA ALA A 198 -41.77 -37.65 -22.04
C ALA A 198 -42.18 -39.00 -22.69
N MET A 199 -41.85 -40.14 -22.04
CA MET A 199 -42.22 -41.55 -22.36
C MET A 199 -41.39 -42.21 -23.49
N THR A 200 -41.02 -43.52 -23.50
CA THR A 200 -41.31 -44.70 -22.64
C THR A 200 -40.20 -45.79 -22.79
N THR A 201 -40.12 -46.78 -21.86
CA THR A 201 -39.74 -48.24 -21.99
C THR A 201 -38.81 -48.79 -23.10
N ALA A 202 -38.14 -49.96 -23.00
CA ALA A 202 -37.72 -50.91 -21.95
C ALA A 202 -37.06 -52.13 -22.66
N ALA A 203 -36.22 -52.92 -21.97
CA ALA A 203 -35.67 -54.25 -22.40
C ALA A 203 -34.87 -54.26 -23.73
N ASP A 204 -33.88 -55.12 -23.97
CA ASP A 204 -33.72 -56.51 -23.54
C ASP A 204 -32.25 -56.98 -23.55
N SER A 205 -32.01 -58.17 -23.01
CA SER A 205 -30.80 -59.00 -23.19
C SER A 205 -30.95 -59.83 -24.51
N PRO A 206 -30.00 -60.67 -25.00
CA PRO A 206 -28.78 -61.18 -24.36
C PRO A 206 -27.52 -61.35 -25.26
N SER A 207 -26.46 -61.92 -24.65
CA SER A 207 -25.40 -62.73 -25.30
C SER A 207 -26.01 -63.96 -26.03
N PRO A 208 -25.35 -64.74 -26.94
CA PRO A 208 -23.89 -64.90 -27.08
C PRO A 208 -23.33 -65.17 -28.51
N THR A 209 -22.00 -65.45 -28.56
CA THR A 209 -21.31 -66.48 -29.38
C THR A 209 -20.20 -65.98 -30.32
N LYS A 210 -18.99 -66.52 -30.09
CA LYS A 210 -17.76 -66.39 -30.90
C LYS A 210 -17.81 -67.22 -32.20
N THR A 211 -17.49 -66.61 -33.35
CA THR A 211 -16.95 -67.20 -34.61
C THR A 211 -16.68 -66.05 -35.61
N THR A 212 -15.67 -66.02 -36.50
CA THR A 212 -14.33 -66.65 -36.60
C THR A 212 -13.46 -65.81 -37.56
N ASN A 213 -12.12 -65.91 -37.50
CA ASN A 213 -11.12 -65.38 -38.47
C ASN A 213 -10.98 -63.84 -38.51
N GLU A 214 -9.81 -63.21 -38.36
CA GLU A 214 -8.51 -63.30 -39.06
C GLU A 214 -8.47 -62.54 -40.41
N LYS A 215 -7.51 -61.60 -40.47
CA LYS A 215 -7.05 -60.73 -41.58
C LYS A 215 -7.70 -59.35 -41.78
N ASP A 216 -6.79 -58.36 -41.79
CA ASP A 216 -6.80 -57.08 -42.52
C ASP A 216 -8.06 -56.20 -42.53
N VAL A 217 -8.01 -55.07 -41.82
CA VAL A 217 -8.00 -53.73 -42.45
C VAL A 217 -7.15 -52.77 -41.60
N GLU A 218 -6.00 -52.38 -42.14
CA GLU A 218 -5.26 -51.21 -41.68
C GLU A 218 -5.96 -49.93 -42.16
N SER A 219 -6.53 -49.13 -41.25
CA SER A 219 -6.61 -47.64 -41.30
C SER A 219 -7.61 -47.08 -40.27
N THR A 220 -7.45 -45.80 -39.93
CA THR A 220 -8.42 -44.99 -39.13
C THR A 220 -8.38 -45.15 -37.60
N VAL A 221 -7.19 -45.17 -37.00
CA VAL A 221 -6.99 -44.78 -35.58
C VAL A 221 -6.04 -43.59 -35.47
N ARG A 222 -6.50 -42.41 -35.91
CA ARG A 222 -5.77 -41.14 -35.68
C ARG A 222 -6.63 -39.87 -35.61
N SER A 223 -7.81 -39.93 -34.98
CA SER A 223 -8.63 -38.71 -34.77
C SER A 223 -9.61 -38.75 -33.59
N ARG A 224 -9.17 -39.18 -32.39
CA ARG A 224 -9.95 -39.02 -31.14
C ARG A 224 -9.17 -38.59 -29.88
N THR A 225 -7.84 -38.55 -29.91
CA THR A 225 -6.99 -38.22 -28.75
C THR A 225 -6.69 -36.72 -28.56
N ILE A 226 -6.96 -35.86 -29.56
CA ILE A 226 -6.62 -34.42 -29.48
C ILE A 226 -7.67 -33.62 -28.67
N SER A 227 -8.93 -34.06 -28.64
CA SER A 227 -10.04 -33.29 -28.04
C SER A 227 -10.02 -33.23 -26.51
N ILE A 228 -9.47 -34.26 -25.84
CA ILE A 228 -9.51 -34.37 -24.36
C ILE A 228 -8.56 -33.38 -23.68
N PHE A 229 -7.37 -33.13 -24.27
CA PHE A 229 -6.36 -32.26 -23.66
C PHE A 229 -6.79 -30.78 -23.60
N ILE A 230 -7.63 -30.32 -24.53
CA ILE A 230 -8.08 -28.92 -24.59
C ILE A 230 -8.92 -28.57 -23.36
N TRP A 231 -9.84 -29.46 -22.95
CA TRP A 231 -10.72 -29.23 -21.80
C TRP A 231 -9.98 -29.22 -20.45
N ILE A 232 -8.93 -30.04 -20.31
CA ILE A 232 -8.11 -30.08 -19.08
C ILE A 232 -7.38 -28.75 -18.88
N VAL A 233 -6.81 -28.17 -19.94
CA VAL A 233 -6.09 -26.88 -19.86
C VAL A 233 -7.04 -25.74 -19.49
N VAL A 234 -8.23 -25.66 -20.11
CA VAL A 234 -9.23 -24.63 -19.78
C VAL A 234 -9.70 -24.76 -18.33
N GLY A 235 -9.94 -25.98 -17.85
CA GLY A 235 -10.35 -26.23 -16.47
C GLY A 235 -9.30 -25.76 -15.43
N LEU A 236 -8.01 -26.06 -15.66
CA LEU A 236 -6.94 -25.65 -14.75
C LEU A 236 -6.77 -24.13 -14.70
N VAL A 237 -6.85 -23.43 -15.84
CA VAL A 237 -6.78 -21.96 -15.88
C VAL A 237 -7.94 -21.31 -15.12
N ALA A 238 -9.17 -21.83 -15.29
CA ALA A 238 -10.33 -21.34 -14.56
C ALA A 238 -10.20 -21.53 -13.03
N ILE A 239 -9.71 -22.69 -12.58
CA ILE A 239 -9.50 -22.98 -11.16
C ILE A 239 -8.44 -22.06 -10.54
N LEU A 240 -7.33 -21.81 -11.25
CA LEU A 240 -6.28 -20.89 -10.79
C LEU A 240 -6.76 -19.42 -10.77
N GLY A 241 -7.54 -18.99 -11.76
CA GLY A 241 -8.15 -17.66 -11.76
C GLY A 241 -9.10 -17.46 -10.58
N LEU A 242 -9.93 -18.47 -10.26
CA LEU A 242 -10.84 -18.45 -9.12
C LEU A 242 -10.11 -18.51 -7.77
N SER A 243 -9.02 -19.28 -7.64
CA SER A 243 -8.25 -19.34 -6.39
C SER A 243 -7.51 -18.02 -6.12
N ILE A 244 -6.87 -17.42 -7.12
CA ILE A 244 -6.22 -16.11 -7.01
C ILE A 244 -7.27 -15.03 -6.69
N SER A 245 -8.39 -15.00 -7.43
CA SER A 245 -9.50 -14.08 -7.15
C SER A 245 -10.02 -14.24 -5.71
N SER A 246 -10.19 -15.47 -5.23
CA SER A 246 -10.60 -15.75 -3.85
C SER A 246 -9.57 -15.25 -2.82
N VAL A 247 -8.26 -15.43 -3.05
CA VAL A 247 -7.20 -14.92 -2.17
C VAL A 247 -7.15 -13.38 -2.19
N CYS A 248 -7.22 -12.74 -3.35
CA CYS A 248 -7.27 -11.28 -3.46
C CYS A 248 -8.53 -10.70 -2.81
N LEU A 249 -9.70 -11.31 -3.04
CA LEU A 249 -10.95 -10.91 -2.41
C LEU A 249 -10.89 -11.10 -0.90
N THR A 250 -10.44 -12.25 -0.38
CA THR A 250 -10.34 -12.48 1.08
C THR A 250 -9.32 -11.56 1.76
N ARG A 251 -8.19 -11.22 1.10
CA ARG A 251 -7.26 -10.18 1.59
C ARG A 251 -7.93 -8.80 1.63
N ARG A 252 -8.55 -8.36 0.53
CA ARG A 252 -9.27 -7.08 0.45
C ARG A 252 -10.43 -6.99 1.44
N TRP A 253 -11.14 -8.10 1.66
CA TRP A 253 -12.24 -8.19 2.63
C TRP A 253 -11.73 -8.22 4.08
N ARG A 254 -10.50 -8.71 4.33
CA ARG A 254 -9.83 -8.59 5.64
C ARG A 254 -9.49 -7.13 5.94
N ARG A 255 -8.79 -6.41 5.04
CA ARG A 255 -8.52 -4.96 5.21
C ARG A 255 -9.82 -4.19 5.47
N TYR A 256 -10.84 -4.37 4.63
CA TYR A 256 -12.16 -3.72 4.80
C TYR A 256 -12.86 -4.07 6.12
N ARG A 257 -12.67 -5.29 6.65
CA ARG A 257 -13.25 -5.70 7.94
C ARG A 257 -12.54 -5.05 9.12
N GLU A 258 -11.22 -4.90 9.04
CA GLU A 258 -10.39 -4.26 10.07
C GLU A 258 -10.66 -2.75 10.12
N ASP A 259 -10.70 -2.07 8.96
CA ASP A 259 -11.15 -0.68 8.83
C ASP A 259 -12.51 -0.44 9.49
N ARG A 260 -13.48 -1.33 9.23
CA ARG A 260 -14.83 -1.23 9.79
C ARG A 260 -14.83 -1.37 11.31
N LEU A 261 -13.99 -2.24 11.87
CA LEU A 261 -13.85 -2.43 13.32
C LEU A 261 -13.14 -1.26 13.98
N LEU A 262 -12.11 -0.69 13.35
CA LEU A 262 -11.42 0.52 13.81
C LEU A 262 -12.38 1.72 13.80
N ASN A 263 -13.10 1.96 12.70
CA ASN A 263 -14.07 3.05 12.62
C ASN A 263 -15.21 2.89 13.64
N GLN A 264 -15.68 1.65 13.88
CA GLN A 264 -16.70 1.38 14.90
C GLN A 264 -16.17 1.63 16.33
N ARG A 265 -14.90 1.30 16.63
CA ARG A 265 -14.25 1.63 17.90
C ARG A 265 -14.08 3.14 18.08
N TYR A 266 -13.63 3.83 17.04
CA TYR A 266 -13.46 5.29 17.02
C TYR A 266 -14.77 6.01 17.36
N HIS A 267 -15.87 5.68 16.67
CA HIS A 267 -17.19 6.24 16.97
C HIS A 267 -17.67 5.90 18.39
N ALA A 268 -17.37 4.70 18.92
CA ALA A 268 -17.77 4.32 20.28
C ALA A 268 -17.03 5.11 21.37
N VAL A 269 -15.75 5.46 21.16
CA VAL A 269 -14.97 6.32 22.06
C VAL A 269 -15.50 7.75 22.03
N HIS A 270 -15.61 8.34 20.85
CA HIS A 270 -16.01 9.75 20.73
C HIS A 270 -17.48 9.99 21.11
N SER A 271 -18.36 8.98 20.94
CA SER A 271 -19.73 9.04 21.44
C SER A 271 -19.79 9.06 22.98
N ARG A 272 -18.90 8.33 23.69
CA ARG A 272 -18.80 8.43 25.15
C ARG A 272 -18.39 9.81 25.61
N GLU A 273 -17.35 10.38 24.98
CA GLU A 273 -16.83 11.72 25.26
C GLU A 273 -17.92 12.79 25.09
N ASN A 274 -18.70 12.72 24.00
CA ASN A 274 -19.77 13.69 23.77
C ASN A 274 -21.02 13.45 24.66
N SER A 275 -21.22 12.22 25.17
CA SER A 275 -22.28 11.89 26.13
C SER A 275 -21.97 12.28 27.58
N GLN A 276 -20.78 12.80 27.86
CA GLN A 276 -20.38 13.21 29.20
C GLN A 276 -21.26 14.40 29.67
N PRO A 277 -21.99 14.29 30.79
CA PRO A 277 -22.96 15.29 31.21
C PRO A 277 -22.29 16.65 31.46
N GLU A 278 -22.95 17.74 31.03
CA GLU A 278 -22.40 19.10 31.06
C GLU A 278 -21.96 19.54 32.48
N GLU A 279 -22.62 19.07 33.54
CA GLU A 279 -22.16 19.29 34.93
C GLU A 279 -20.71 18.84 35.17
N MET A 280 -20.29 17.70 34.57
CA MET A 280 -18.93 17.19 34.74
C MET A 280 -17.91 17.94 33.87
N LYS A 281 -18.34 18.56 32.76
CA LYS A 281 -17.49 19.47 31.98
C LYS A 281 -17.23 20.77 32.75
N GLU A 282 -18.23 21.30 33.45
CA GLU A 282 -18.10 22.52 34.24
C GLU A 282 -17.31 22.31 35.55
N LEU A 283 -17.40 21.12 36.16
CA LEU A 283 -16.54 20.74 37.29
C LEU A 283 -15.05 20.66 36.91
N VAL A 284 -14.73 20.20 35.69
CA VAL A 284 -13.35 20.19 35.16
C VAL A 284 -12.88 21.61 34.82
N ARG A 285 -13.75 22.45 34.23
CA ARG A 285 -13.43 23.85 33.94
C ARG A 285 -13.11 24.64 35.22
N THR A 286 -13.92 24.48 36.27
CA THR A 286 -13.72 25.16 37.57
C THR A 286 -12.49 24.66 38.34
N THR A 287 -12.10 23.39 38.23
CA THR A 287 -10.83 22.90 38.83
C THR A 287 -9.59 23.37 38.07
N ALA A 288 -9.66 23.50 36.74
CA ALA A 288 -8.58 24.09 35.93
C ALA A 288 -8.33 25.57 36.25
N GLU A 289 -9.39 26.34 36.54
CA GLU A 289 -9.30 27.76 36.87
C GLU A 289 -8.75 28.01 38.29
N SER A 290 -9.20 27.21 39.28
CA SER A 290 -8.67 27.24 40.65
C SER A 290 -7.15 26.99 40.71
N SER A 291 -6.63 26.18 39.79
CA SER A 291 -5.21 25.82 39.72
C SER A 291 -4.29 26.95 39.21
N ARG A 292 -4.83 28.03 38.61
CA ARG A 292 -4.02 29.15 38.09
C ARG A 292 -3.65 30.23 39.12
N ILE A 293 -4.20 30.19 40.34
CA ILE A 293 -4.10 31.31 41.30
C ILE A 293 -2.84 31.26 42.18
N SER A 294 -2.11 30.13 42.23
CA SER A 294 -0.96 29.94 43.13
C SER A 294 0.39 29.80 42.40
N ILE A 295 0.83 30.86 41.72
CA ILE A 295 2.25 31.07 41.40
C ILE A 295 2.69 32.38 42.07
N PRO A 296 3.37 32.35 43.23
CA PRO A 296 3.91 33.56 43.84
C PRO A 296 5.01 34.14 42.96
N SER A 297 4.89 35.42 42.62
CA SER A 297 5.86 36.17 41.84
C SER A 297 7.22 36.19 42.53
N MET A 298 8.21 35.45 41.99
CA MET A 298 9.60 35.63 42.36
C MET A 298 10.17 36.83 41.60
N ILE A 299 10.62 37.81 42.36
CA ILE A 299 11.16 39.08 41.90
C ILE A 299 12.52 38.84 41.20
N PRO A 300 12.73 39.36 39.97
CA PRO A 300 14.06 39.32 39.35
C PRO A 300 14.99 40.32 40.04
N TYR A 301 16.09 39.83 40.61
CA TYR A 301 17.15 40.69 41.15
C TYR A 301 17.87 41.43 40.02
N VAL A 302 17.87 42.75 40.09
CA VAL A 302 18.60 43.63 39.16
C VAL A 302 20.10 43.57 39.49
N PHE A 303 20.89 42.97 38.60
CA PHE A 303 22.34 43.11 38.64
C PHE A 303 22.76 44.48 38.07
N LEU A 304 23.37 45.33 38.90
CA LEU A 304 24.11 46.50 38.42
C LEU A 304 25.51 46.07 37.94
N PRO A 305 26.03 46.64 36.85
CA PRO A 305 27.45 46.59 36.52
C PRO A 305 28.25 47.64 37.30
N LEU A 306 29.49 47.29 37.65
CA LEU A 306 30.60 48.17 38.04
C LEU A 306 31.78 47.89 37.12
#